data_AF-A0A3P5XWR8-F1
#
_entry.id   AF-A0A3P5XWR8-F1
#
_cell.length_a   1.000
_cell.length_b   1.000
_cell.length_c   1.000
_cell.angle_alpha   90.00
_cell.angle_beta   90.00
_cell.angle_gamma   90.00
#
_symmetry.space_group_name_H-M   'P 1'
#
loop_
_entity.id
_entity.type
_entity.pdbx_description
1 polymer ?
#
loop_
_entity_poly.entity_id
_entity_poly.type
_entity_poly.pdbx_seq_one_letter_code
_entity_poly.pdbx_strand_id
1 'polypeptide(L)'
;MDETKQAIIDRVRVRLADETSLKEELLEELTQTAIDRINLKVGDVVFNPLFNSIAVDVVVKMYRRMYFEGIDTEKADTISTKFIENVLAEYGEELASYKKDRLAILNKKVVRFL
;
A
#
# COMPACT_ATOMS: atom_id res chain seq x y z
N MET A 1 13.69 -4.41 -10.56
CA MET A 1 13.01 -3.90 -9.36
C MET A 1 12.20 -2.68 -9.80
N ASP A 2 10.90 -2.65 -9.55
CA ASP A 2 10.00 -1.57 -10.00
C ASP A 2 10.43 -0.24 -9.34
N GLU A 3 10.71 0.79 -10.15
CA GLU A 3 11.18 2.12 -9.70
C GLU A 3 10.23 2.70 -8.62
N THR A 4 8.94 2.42 -8.75
CA THR A 4 7.90 2.86 -7.82
C THR A 4 8.04 2.19 -6.46
N LYS A 5 8.32 0.88 -6.45
CA LYS A 5 8.53 0.11 -5.21
C LYS A 5 9.75 0.62 -4.45
N GLN A 6 10.85 0.90 -5.17
CA GLN A 6 12.05 1.43 -4.55
C GLN A 6 11.82 2.82 -3.93
N ALA A 7 11.09 3.70 -4.63
CA ALA A 7 10.76 5.01 -4.10
C ALA A 7 9.93 4.96 -2.81
N ILE A 8 9.07 3.94 -2.65
CA ILE A 8 8.32 3.71 -1.40
C ILE A 8 9.27 3.24 -0.30
N ILE A 9 10.10 2.24 -0.57
CA ILE A 9 11.05 1.68 0.41
C ILE A 9 11.98 2.76 0.96
N ASP A 10 12.55 3.61 0.09
CA ASP A 10 13.45 4.68 0.53
C ASP A 10 12.76 5.68 1.47
N ARG A 11 11.49 6.02 1.20
CA ARG A 11 10.70 6.90 2.06
C ARG A 11 10.26 6.23 3.36
N VAL A 12 10.11 4.91 3.37
CA VAL A 12 9.84 4.12 4.58
C VAL A 12 11.07 4.08 5.46
N ARG A 13 12.27 3.83 4.89
CA ARG A 13 13.55 3.86 5.63
C ARG A 13 13.76 5.18 6.38
N VAL A 14 13.45 6.30 5.73
CA VAL A 14 13.53 7.62 6.39
C VAL A 14 12.62 7.73 7.61
N ARG A 15 11.41 7.14 7.57
CA ARG A 15 10.45 7.18 8.70
C ARG A 15 10.74 6.17 9.80
N LEU A 16 11.52 5.15 9.50
CA LEU A 16 11.94 4.09 10.42
C LEU A 16 13.44 4.18 10.74
N ALA A 17 14.06 5.35 10.54
CA ALA A 17 15.52 5.52 10.67
C ALA A 17 16.04 5.16 12.08
N ASP A 18 15.18 5.27 13.10
CA ASP A 18 15.50 4.94 14.49
C ASP A 18 15.40 3.43 14.80
N GLU A 19 14.85 2.62 13.89
CA GLU A 19 14.64 1.18 14.07
C GLU A 19 15.93 0.39 13.75
N THR A 20 16.45 -0.34 14.74
CA THR A 20 17.73 -1.06 14.60
C THR A 20 17.61 -2.39 13.83
N SER A 21 16.39 -2.85 13.54
CA SER A 21 16.10 -4.19 12.98
C SER A 21 15.29 -4.15 11.68
N LEU A 22 15.65 -3.25 10.77
CA LEU A 22 15.07 -3.19 9.43
C LEU A 22 15.58 -4.35 8.57
N LYS A 23 14.77 -5.40 8.40
CA LYS A 23 15.03 -6.47 7.44
C LYS A 23 14.53 -6.05 6.05
N GLU A 24 15.41 -6.04 5.05
CA GLU A 24 15.06 -5.60 3.69
C GLU A 24 13.96 -6.45 3.06
N GLU A 25 14.08 -7.78 3.15
CA GLU A 25 13.09 -8.73 2.62
C GLU A 25 11.69 -8.49 3.20
N LEU A 26 11.61 -8.15 4.49
CA LEU A 26 10.35 -7.82 5.14
C LEU A 26 9.79 -6.49 4.61
N LEU A 27 10.62 -5.45 4.48
CA LEU A 27 10.17 -4.17 3.94
C LEU A 27 9.66 -4.31 2.49
N GLU A 28 10.32 -5.13 1.68
CA GLU A 28 9.89 -5.43 0.32
C GLU A 28 8.52 -6.13 0.27
N GLU A 29 8.29 -7.08 1.17
CA GLU A 29 7.02 -7.83 1.25
C GLU A 29 5.87 -6.96 1.77
N LEU A 30 6.13 -6.17 2.82
CA LEU A 30 5.16 -5.20 3.33
C LEU A 30 4.79 -4.16 2.27
N THR A 31 5.79 -3.69 1.51
CA THR A 31 5.57 -2.72 0.43
C THR A 31 4.73 -3.34 -0.69
N GLN A 32 5.03 -4.58 -1.10
CA GLN A 32 4.24 -5.28 -2.12
C GLN A 32 2.79 -5.46 -1.65
N THR A 33 2.61 -5.90 -0.41
CA THR A 33 1.29 -6.06 0.21
C THR A 33 0.50 -4.75 0.20
N ALA A 34 1.12 -3.63 0.56
CA ALA A 34 0.47 -2.32 0.53
C ALA A 34 0.04 -1.92 -0.90
N ILE A 35 0.91 -2.11 -1.89
CA ILE A 35 0.63 -1.84 -3.31
C ILE A 35 -0.57 -2.65 -3.79
N ASP A 36 -0.57 -3.97 -3.53
CA ASP A 36 -1.63 -4.88 -3.98
C ASP A 36 -2.98 -4.50 -3.37
N ARG A 37 -2.99 -4.16 -2.08
CA ARG A 37 -4.22 -3.79 -1.37
C ARG A 37 -4.77 -2.46 -1.83
N ILE A 38 -3.91 -1.47 -2.11
CA ILE A 38 -4.32 -0.19 -2.70
C ILE A 38 -4.92 -0.43 -4.09
N ASN A 39 -4.24 -1.19 -4.94
CA ASN A 39 -4.69 -1.55 -6.29
C ASN A 39 -6.05 -2.25 -6.29
N LEU A 40 -6.25 -3.22 -5.40
CA LEU A 40 -7.54 -3.88 -5.21
C LEU A 40 -8.64 -2.88 -4.78
N LYS A 41 -8.32 -1.93 -3.89
CA LYS A 41 -9.28 -0.93 -3.42
C LYS A 41 -9.74 -0.01 -4.56
N VAL A 42 -8.78 0.50 -5.35
CA VAL A 42 -9.06 1.40 -6.47
C VAL A 42 -9.53 0.67 -7.73
N GLY A 43 -9.38 -0.66 -7.78
CA GLY A 43 -9.73 -1.49 -8.94
C GLY A 43 -8.81 -1.24 -10.14
N ASP A 44 -7.51 -1.11 -9.89
CA ASP A 44 -6.48 -0.96 -10.92
C ASP A 44 -5.44 -2.09 -10.82
N VAL A 45 -4.81 -2.40 -11.95
CA VAL A 45 -3.72 -3.38 -12.05
C VAL A 45 -2.35 -2.71 -12.10
N VAL A 46 -2.32 -1.42 -12.46
CA VAL A 46 -1.10 -0.61 -12.46
C VAL A 46 -1.14 0.32 -11.26
N PHE A 47 -0.10 0.25 -10.44
CA PHE A 47 0.01 1.12 -9.27
C PHE A 47 0.26 2.56 -9.70
N ASN A 48 -0.54 3.48 -9.19
CA ASN A 48 -0.38 4.91 -9.48
C ASN A 48 0.58 5.56 -8.46
N PRO A 49 1.68 6.21 -8.91
CA PRO A 49 2.62 6.88 -8.01
C PRO A 49 2.00 7.97 -7.12
N LEU A 50 0.81 8.48 -7.45
CA LEU A 50 0.03 9.37 -6.56
C LEU A 50 -0.22 8.73 -5.19
N PHE A 51 -0.32 7.41 -5.11
CA PHE A 51 -0.52 6.67 -3.87
C PHE A 51 0.76 6.38 -3.11
N ASN A 52 1.93 6.84 -3.56
CA ASN A 52 3.22 6.60 -2.88
C ASN A 52 3.17 7.03 -1.41
N SER A 53 2.57 8.18 -1.09
CA SER A 53 2.48 8.65 0.30
C SER A 53 1.57 7.77 1.16
N ILE A 54 0.48 7.26 0.59
CA ILE A 54 -0.44 6.33 1.27
C ILE A 54 0.27 4.99 1.50
N ALA A 55 0.92 4.44 0.47
CA ALA A 55 1.68 3.19 0.57
C ALA A 55 2.77 3.27 1.63
N VAL A 56 3.53 4.37 1.69
CA VAL A 56 4.55 4.58 2.72
C VAL A 56 3.96 4.57 4.13
N ASP A 57 2.84 5.26 4.37
CA ASP A 57 2.21 5.29 5.70
C ASP A 57 1.68 3.91 6.11
N VAL A 58 1.02 3.22 5.18
CA VAL A 58 0.52 1.86 5.39
C VAL A 58 1.65 0.91 5.76
N VAL A 59 2.78 0.95 5.04
CA VAL A 59 3.95 0.11 5.34
C VAL A 59 4.54 0.42 6.71
N VAL A 60 4.68 1.69 7.09
CA VAL A 60 5.18 2.08 8.42
C VAL A 60 4.25 1.58 9.53
N LYS A 61 2.93 1.68 9.35
CA LYS A 61 1.94 1.17 10.30
C LYS A 61 1.97 -0.34 10.40
N MET A 62 2.10 -1.06 9.28
CA MET A 62 2.27 -2.52 9.24
C MET A 62 3.53 -2.96 9.97
N TYR A 63 4.67 -2.31 9.69
CA TYR A 63 5.94 -2.60 10.35
C TYR A 63 5.81 -2.41 11.86
N ARG A 64 5.39 -1.23 12.31
CA ARG A 64 5.22 -0.95 13.75
C ARG A 64 4.27 -1.95 14.42
N ARG A 65 3.14 -2.29 13.80
CA ARG A 65 2.19 -3.25 14.33
C ARG A 65 2.83 -4.62 14.62
N MET A 66 3.69 -5.09 13.72
CA MET A 66 4.37 -6.38 13.87
C MET A 66 5.28 -6.42 15.11
N TYR A 67 6.03 -5.34 15.37
CA TYR A 67 6.97 -5.28 16.50
C TYR A 67 6.28 -4.93 17.83
N PHE A 68 5.25 -4.07 17.83
CA PHE A 68 4.54 -3.71 19.08
C PHE A 68 3.59 -4.80 19.58
N GLU A 69 3.10 -5.70 18.72
CA GLU A 69 2.28 -6.84 19.16
C GLU A 69 3.09 -8.07 19.57
N GLY A 70 4.44 -8.00 19.56
CA GLY A 70 5.28 -9.15 19.87
C GLY A 70 4.99 -10.33 18.95
N ILE A 71 4.63 -10.06 17.68
CA ILE A 71 4.57 -11.11 16.67
C ILE A 71 6.03 -11.48 16.44
N ASP A 72 6.49 -12.51 17.16
CA ASP A 72 7.80 -13.11 16.98
C ASP A 72 8.08 -13.20 15.48
N THR A 73 9.25 -12.71 15.06
CA THR A 73 9.63 -12.59 13.65
C THR A 73 9.53 -13.89 12.85
N GLU A 74 9.35 -15.04 13.52
CA GLU A 74 9.02 -16.34 12.92
C GLU A 74 7.59 -16.42 12.34
N LYS A 75 6.69 -15.51 12.72
CA LYS A 75 5.27 -15.45 12.30
C LYS A 75 4.94 -14.17 11.52
N ALA A 76 5.89 -13.62 10.76
CA ALA A 76 5.62 -12.56 9.78
C ALA A 76 4.48 -12.94 8.79
N ASP A 77 4.17 -14.24 8.72
CA ASP A 77 3.12 -14.88 7.93
C ASP A 77 1.67 -14.50 8.29
N THR A 78 1.42 -13.65 9.30
CA THR A 78 0.05 -13.34 9.75
C THR A 78 -0.21 -11.85 10.00
N ILE A 79 0.22 -10.97 9.10
CA ILE A 79 -0.40 -9.63 9.05
C ILE A 79 -1.85 -9.80 8.57
N SER A 80 -2.80 -9.61 9.49
CA SER A 80 -4.22 -9.76 9.18
C SER A 80 -4.63 -8.75 8.10
N THR A 81 -5.29 -9.23 7.04
CA THR A 81 -5.86 -8.38 6.00
C THR A 81 -6.83 -7.33 6.56
N LYS A 82 -7.51 -7.65 7.66
CA LYS A 82 -8.40 -6.73 8.39
C LYS A 82 -7.66 -5.50 8.93
N PHE A 83 -6.44 -5.67 9.43
CA PHE A 83 -5.64 -4.54 9.90
C PHE A 83 -5.31 -3.59 8.75
N ILE A 84 -4.84 -4.14 7.63
CA ILE A 84 -4.49 -3.35 6.45
C ILE A 84 -5.73 -2.63 5.90
N GLU A 85 -6.89 -3.31 5.88
CA GLU A 85 -8.16 -2.71 5.49
C GLU A 85 -8.57 -1.55 6.39
N ASN A 86 -8.35 -1.67 7.71
CA ASN A 86 -8.61 -0.60 8.66
C ASN A 86 -7.69 0.60 8.44
N VAL A 87 -6.40 0.37 8.20
CA VAL A 87 -5.46 1.47 7.88
C VAL A 87 -5.84 2.15 6.56
N LEU A 88 -6.19 1.37 5.54
CA LEU A 88 -6.65 1.92 4.26
C LEU A 88 -8.01 2.61 4.34
N ALA A 89 -8.81 2.34 5.37
CA ALA A 89 -10.07 3.05 5.58
C ALA A 89 -9.84 4.52 5.93
N GLU A 90 -8.70 4.87 6.55
CA GLU A 90 -8.31 6.27 6.82
C GLU A 90 -8.20 7.08 5.52
N TYR A 91 -7.82 6.43 4.42
CA TYR A 91 -7.69 7.01 3.07
C TYR A 91 -8.90 6.70 2.18
N GLY A 92 -9.98 6.19 2.75
CA GLY A 92 -11.10 5.62 2.01
C GLY A 92 -11.76 6.61 1.05
N GLU A 93 -11.93 7.87 1.45
CA GLU A 93 -12.55 8.91 0.63
C GLU A 93 -11.70 9.25 -0.61
N GLU A 94 -10.39 9.45 -0.44
CA GLU A 94 -9.46 9.75 -1.52
C GLU A 94 -9.37 8.60 -2.53
N LEU A 95 -9.23 7.37 -2.05
CA LEU A 95 -9.16 6.17 -2.88
C LEU A 95 -10.48 5.93 -3.64
N ALA A 96 -11.62 6.17 -2.98
CA ALA A 96 -12.93 6.07 -3.60
C ALA A 96 -13.15 7.15 -4.67
N SER A 97 -12.73 8.40 -4.40
CA SER A 97 -12.79 9.49 -5.38
C SER A 97 -11.97 9.16 -6.61
N TYR A 98 -10.72 8.72 -6.44
CA TYR A 98 -9.87 8.31 -7.55
C TYR A 98 -10.51 7.21 -8.40
N LYS A 99 -11.04 6.16 -7.76
CA LYS A 99 -11.73 5.07 -8.44
C LYS A 99 -12.92 5.58 -9.25
N LYS A 100 -13.72 6.47 -8.67
CA LYS A 100 -14.89 7.07 -9.34
C LYS A 100 -14.48 7.87 -10.57
N ASP A 101 -13.49 8.75 -10.45
CA ASP A 101 -13.02 9.60 -11.54
C ASP A 101 -12.44 8.76 -12.69
N ARG A 102 -11.65 7.73 -12.35
CA ARG A 102 -11.12 6.76 -13.31
C ARG A 102 -12.23 6.03 -14.06
N LEU A 103 -13.24 5.52 -13.36
CA LEU A 103 -14.39 4.84 -13.98
C LEU A 103 -15.19 5.79 -14.88
N ALA A 104 -15.35 7.06 -14.49
CA ALA A 104 -15.99 8.06 -15.32
C ALA A 104 -15.22 8.33 -16.63
N ILE A 105 -13.88 8.39 -16.56
CA ILE A 105 -13.01 8.54 -17.74
C ILE A 105 -13.11 7.31 -18.66
N LEU A 106 -13.07 6.10 -18.11
CA LEU A 106 -13.18 4.86 -18.89
C LEU A 106 -14.52 4.78 -19.62
N ASN A 107 -15.62 5.09 -18.94
CA ASN A 107 -16.96 5.06 -19.53
C ASN A 107 -17.16 6.10 -20.65
N LYS A 108 -16.50 7.27 -20.57
CA LYS A 108 -16.52 8.28 -21.64
C LYS A 108 -15.78 7.85 -22.91
N LYS A 109 -14.78 6.96 -22.81
CA LYS A 109 -13.97 6.50 -23.94
C LYS A 109 -14.60 5.34 -24.72
N VAL A 110 -15.69 4.74 -24.23
CA VAL A 110 -16.40 3.68 -24.95
C VAL A 110 -17.30 4.32 -26.00
N VAL A 111 -16.81 4.40 -27.25
CA VAL A 111 -17.64 4.70 -28.41
C VAL A 111 -18.62 3.55 -28.59
N ARG A 112 -19.92 3.80 -28.37
CA ARG A 112 -20.97 2.84 -28.70
C ARG A 112 -21.28 2.98 -30.19
N PHE A 113 -20.87 2.00 -30.98
CA PHE A 113 -21.40 1.85 -32.33
C PHE A 113 -22.85 1.35 -32.20
N LEU A 114 -23.78 2.14 -32.72
CA LEU A 114 -25.21 1.79 -32.88
C LEU A 114 -25.41 0.93 -34.12
#